data_AF-A0A5C8MFE2-F1
#
_entry.id   AF-A0A5C8MFE2-F1
#
_cell.length_a   1.000
_cell.length_b   1.000
_cell.length_c   1.000
_cell.angle_alpha   90.00
_cell.angle_beta   90.00
_cell.angle_gamma   90.00
#
_symmetry.space_group_name_H-M   'P 1'
#
loop_
_entity.id
_entity.type
_entity.pdbx_description
1 polymer ?
#
loop_
_entity_poly.entity_id
_entity_poly.type
_entity_poly.pdbx_seq_one_letter_code
_entity_poly.pdbx_strand_id
1 'polypeptide(L)' 'HCKMAADNTNYVKDNLEAILFELTKKRFEMVAVPEEEWSKIREEFIREKGAKREQEQGEDPLIAEAKRLFGEELIEIKE' A
#
# COMPACT_ATOMS: atom_id res chain seq x y z
N HIS A 1 -13.96 17.15 -11.22
CA HIS A 1 -14.67 17.33 -9.93
C HIS A 1 -13.73 17.23 -8.72
N CYS A 2 -12.58 16.53 -8.81
CA CYS A 2 -11.58 16.43 -7.72
C CYS A 2 -10.87 17.75 -7.36
N LYS A 3 -10.75 18.70 -8.29
CA LYS A 3 -10.04 19.97 -8.08
C LYS A 3 -10.59 20.80 -6.91
N MET A 4 -11.92 20.83 -6.74
CA MET A 4 -12.57 21.59 -5.65
C MET A 4 -12.32 20.99 -4.25
N ALA A 5 -12.10 19.66 -4.16
CA ALA A 5 -11.78 19.00 -2.90
C ALA A 5 -10.30 19.23 -2.52
N ALA A 6 -9.41 19.27 -3.50
CA ALA A 6 -8.00 19.62 -3.30
C ALA A 6 -7.83 21.10 -2.91
N ASP A 7 -8.58 22.00 -3.55
CA ASP A 7 -8.53 23.45 -3.29
C ASP A 7 -9.34 23.87 -2.04
N ASN A 8 -9.88 22.91 -1.27
CA ASN A 8 -10.74 23.11 -0.09
C ASN A 8 -11.85 24.18 -0.29
N THR A 9 -12.36 24.33 -1.51
CA THR A 9 -13.20 25.49 -1.87
C THR A 9 -14.59 25.44 -1.21
N ASN A 10 -14.96 24.30 -0.65
CA ASN A 10 -16.27 24.03 -0.05
C ASN A 10 -16.19 23.54 1.41
N TYR A 11 -15.05 23.70 2.10
CA TYR A 11 -14.82 23.27 3.50
C TYR A 11 -15.07 21.78 3.79
N VAL A 12 -15.26 20.95 2.76
CA VAL A 12 -15.56 19.52 2.93
C VAL A 12 -14.37 18.82 3.58
N LYS A 13 -13.14 19.21 3.23
CA LYS A 13 -11.92 18.66 3.83
C LYS A 13 -11.90 18.92 5.34
N ASP A 14 -12.03 20.18 5.75
CA ASP A 14 -11.95 20.58 7.16
C ASP A 14 -13.04 19.92 8.01
N ASN A 15 -14.26 19.85 7.48
CA ASN A 15 -15.38 19.22 8.18
C ASN A 15 -15.15 17.72 8.41
N LEU A 16 -14.64 17.00 7.40
CA LEU A 16 -14.35 15.58 7.53
C LEU A 16 -13.19 15.31 8.49
N GLU A 17 -12.12 16.11 8.42
CA GLU A 17 -11.00 16.02 9.36
C GLU A 17 -11.45 16.28 10.80
N ALA A 18 -12.33 17.27 11.02
CA ALA A 18 -12.89 17.56 12.33
C ALA A 18 -13.74 16.40 12.88
N ILE A 19 -14.63 15.81 12.07
CA ILE A 19 -15.44 14.64 12.45
C ILE A 19 -14.54 13.45 12.81
N LEU A 20 -13.52 13.17 11.98
CA LEU A 20 -12.58 12.09 12.24
C LEU A 20 -11.79 12.34 13.53
N PHE A 21 -11.38 13.59 13.79
CA PHE A 21 -10.73 13.95 15.04
C PHE A 21 -11.66 13.74 16.24
N GLU A 22 -12.93 14.12 16.15
CA GLU A 22 -13.89 13.94 17.24
C GLU A 22 -14.09 12.47 17.59
N LEU A 23 -14.22 11.60 16.58
CA LEU A 23 -14.45 10.16 16.75
C LEU A 23 -13.19 9.41 17.22
N THR A 24 -12.03 9.77 16.70
CA THR A 24 -10.79 8.99 16.91
C THR A 24 -9.83 9.62 17.90
N LYS A 25 -10.01 10.90 18.23
CA LYS A 25 -9.07 11.76 18.97
C LYS A 25 -7.68 11.84 18.33
N LYS A 26 -7.57 11.53 17.04
CA LYS A 26 -6.34 11.61 16.25
C LYS A 26 -6.53 12.61 15.12
N ARG A 27 -5.49 13.41 14.87
CA ARG A 27 -5.48 14.33 13.72
C ARG A 27 -5.13 13.55 12.47
N PHE A 28 -5.97 13.66 11.46
CA PHE A 28 -5.73 13.10 10.13
C PHE A 28 -5.62 14.25 9.13
N GLU A 29 -4.71 14.12 8.18
CA GLU A 29 -4.60 15.01 7.05
C GLU A 29 -5.15 14.30 5.82
N MET A 30 -6.06 14.96 5.12
CA MET A 30 -6.66 14.45 3.91
C MET A 30 -5.87 14.91 2.68
N VAL A 31 -5.46 13.92 1.88
CA VAL A 31 -4.80 14.12 0.59
C VAL A 31 -5.76 13.68 -0.51
N ALA A 32 -6.16 14.62 -1.37
CA ALA A 32 -6.98 14.34 -2.54
C ALA A 32 -6.07 14.06 -3.74
N VAL A 33 -6.30 12.95 -4.43
CA VAL A 33 -5.58 12.58 -5.65
C VAL A 33 -6.55 12.69 -6.83
N PRO A 34 -6.24 13.47 -7.88
CA PRO A 34 -7.02 13.46 -9.11
C PRO A 34 -7.03 12.07 -9.76
N GLU A 35 -8.16 11.69 -10.37
CA GLU A 35 -8.33 10.36 -10.98
C GLU A 35 -7.28 10.11 -12.07
N GLU A 36 -7.00 11.14 -12.87
CA GLU A 36 -5.98 11.13 -13.92
C GLU A 36 -4.55 10.90 -13.39
N GLU A 37 -4.26 11.28 -12.15
CA GLU A 37 -2.95 11.12 -11.52
C GLU A 37 -2.82 9.80 -10.76
N TRP A 38 -3.94 9.17 -10.39
CA TRP A 38 -3.95 7.97 -9.58
C TRP A 38 -3.21 6.80 -10.22
N SER A 39 -3.41 6.57 -11.52
CA SER A 39 -2.75 5.48 -12.26
C SER A 39 -1.23 5.60 -12.17
N LYS A 40 -0.68 6.81 -12.36
CA LYS A 40 0.76 7.07 -12.31
C LYS A 40 1.31 6.81 -10.90
N ILE A 41 0.68 7.37 -9.87
CA ILE A 41 1.10 7.20 -8.47
C ILE A 41 1.10 5.71 -8.08
N ARG A 42 0.05 4.98 -8.47
CA ARG A 42 -0.08 3.55 -8.19
C ARG A 42 1.01 2.74 -8.88
N GLU A 43 1.27 3.00 -10.15
CA GLU A 43 2.31 2.32 -10.91
C GLU A 43 3.71 2.56 -10.33
N GLU A 44 4.04 3.81 -9.98
CA GLU A 44 5.30 4.17 -9.35
C GLU A 44 5.47 3.46 -8.00
N PHE A 45 4.43 3.47 -7.16
CA PHE A 45 4.43 2.76 -5.87
C PHE A 45 4.67 1.25 -6.02
N ILE A 46 3.94 0.59 -6.94
CA ILE A 46 4.10 -0.85 -7.19
C ILE A 46 5.50 -1.15 -7.71
N ARG A 47 6.04 -0.34 -8.64
CA ARG A 47 7.39 -0.54 -9.16
C ARG A 47 8.44 -0.43 -8.06
N GLU A 48 8.34 0.57 -7.19
CA GLU A 48 9.33 0.80 -6.13
C GLU A 48 9.21 -0.17 -4.95
N LYS A 49 7.99 -0.55 -4.57
CA LYS A 49 7.75 -1.41 -3.40
C LYS A 49 7.56 -2.88 -3.77
N GLY A 50 7.01 -3.19 -4.93
CA GLY A 50 6.88 -4.55 -5.46
C GLY A 50 8.24 -5.17 -5.76
N ALA A 51 9.13 -4.44 -6.44
CA ALA A 51 10.50 -4.88 -6.67
C ALA A 51 11.29 -5.09 -5.36
N LYS A 52 11.01 -4.28 -4.34
CA LYS A 52 11.61 -4.44 -3.01
C LYS A 52 11.07 -5.65 -2.27
N ARG A 53 9.78 -5.99 -2.45
CA ARG A 53 9.16 -7.19 -1.88
C ARG A 53 9.71 -8.48 -2.50
N GLU A 54 10.01 -8.48 -3.79
CA GLU A 54 10.70 -9.61 -4.44
C GLU A 54 12.15 -9.75 -3.95
N GLN A 55 12.82 -8.65 -3.60
CA GLN A 55 14.16 -8.71 -2.99
C GLN A 55 14.14 -9.07 -1.49
N GLU A 56 13.06 -8.77 -0.77
CA GLU A 56 12.86 -9.14 0.64
C GLU A 56 12.28 -10.55 0.82
N GLN A 57 11.78 -11.17 -0.26
CA GLN A 57 11.58 -12.62 -0.35
C GLN A 57 12.93 -13.32 -0.52
N GLY A 58 13.80 -13.18 0.48
CA GLY A 58 14.76 -14.24 0.75
C GLY A 58 13.98 -15.54 0.95
N GLU A 59 14.53 -16.65 0.45
CA GLU A 59 13.95 -17.99 0.57
C GLU A 59 13.36 -18.19 1.98
N ASP A 60 12.05 -18.50 2.06
CA ASP A 60 11.38 -18.71 3.35
C ASP A 60 12.20 -19.72 4.16
N PRO A 61 12.57 -19.43 5.42
CA PRO A 61 13.33 -20.35 6.26
C PRO A 61 12.75 -21.77 6.30
N LEU A 62 11.43 -21.92 6.14
CA LEU A 62 10.76 -23.22 6.04
C LEU A 62 11.02 -23.92 4.71
N ILE A 63 11.03 -23.18 3.60
CA ILE A 63 11.33 -23.71 2.26
C ILE A 63 12.82 -24.09 2.19
N ALA A 64 13.72 -23.25 2.71
CA ALA A 64 15.14 -23.54 2.78
C ALA A 64 15.45 -24.80 3.63
N GLU A 65 14.82 -24.93 4.80
CA GLU A 65 15.00 -26.09 5.67
C GLU A 65 14.39 -27.36 5.07
N ALA A 66 13.23 -27.25 4.40
CA ALA A 66 12.64 -28.37 3.69
C ALA A 66 13.57 -28.85 2.56
N LYS A 67 14.12 -27.96 1.73
CA LYS A 67 15.10 -28.31 0.68
C LYS A 67 16.34 -28.98 1.23
N ARG A 68 16.84 -28.53 2.38
CA ARG A 68 17.98 -29.13 3.07
C ARG A 68 17.69 -30.57 3.55
N LEU A 69 16.47 -30.82 4.01
CA LEU A 69 16.06 -32.12 4.57
C LEU A 69 15.64 -33.13 3.50
N PHE A 70 15.00 -32.67 2.42
CA PHE A 70 14.31 -33.53 1.45
C PHE A 70 14.86 -33.42 0.02
N GLY A 71 15.74 -32.46 -0.27
CA GLY A 71 16.23 -32.18 -1.63
C GLY A 71 15.23 -31.34 -2.44
N GLU A 72 15.72 -30.58 -3.41
CA GLU A 72 14.87 -29.66 -4.20
C GLU A 72 13.90 -30.42 -5.12
N GLU A 73 14.28 -31.61 -5.55
CA GLU A 73 13.51 -32.45 -6.47
C GLU A 73 12.28 -33.14 -5.86
N LEU A 74 12.13 -33.12 -4.52
CA LEU A 74 11.03 -33.80 -3.81
C LEU A 74 10.02 -32.85 -3.18
N ILE A 75 10.17 -31.54 -3.36
CA ILE A 75 9.32 -30.52 -2.73
C ILE A 75 8.45 -29.85 -3.78
N GLU A 76 7.13 -29.92 -3.58
CA GLU A 76 6.14 -29.21 -4.39
C GLU A 76 5.56 -28.05 -3.58
N ILE A 77 5.76 -26.81 -4.03
CA ILE A 77 5.19 -25.62 -3.40
C ILE A 77 3.80 -25.37 -3.99
N LYS A 78 2.78 -25.28 -3.14
CA LYS A 78 1.40 -24.92 -3.51
C LYS A 78 1.06 -23.53 -2.97
N GLU A 79 0.57 -22.65 -3.83
CA GLU A 79 0.07 -21.30 -3.48
C GLU A 79 -1.31 -21.35 -2.80
#